data_AF-A0A0G1SQD2-F1
#
_entry.id   AF-A0A0G1SQD2-F1
#
_cell.length_a   1.000
_cell.length_b   1.000
_cell.length_c   1.000
_cell.angle_alpha   90.00
_cell.angle_beta   90.00
_cell.angle_gamma   90.00
#
_symmetry.space_group_name_H-M   'P 1'
#
loop_
_entity.id
_entity.type
_entity.pdbx_description
1 polymer ?
#
loop_
_entity_poly.entity_id
_entity_poly.type
_entity_poly.pdbx_seq_one_letter_code
_entity_poly.pdbx_strand_id
1 'polypeptide(L)'
;MSADEPVDIVDEKDEVVGTTFKHQAHREGLLHRTVIAEVIGTDGKWTLIKQASDRQDAGQFVSPIGGHVAAGELEKDALKREANEEYGLDGDISFKLIGKKIFSREVIEIFRRLGEDFKPASGALALSQDLSYLDNLVVKREDELSPQEKTTLIEYTSHIRERVVKLETIYGQIKSKFGSLKQGTSASGNTLLQDKLTEIDKIINTQASMQAVTSTVTNNLNVVNENIRECLSCVREGCNNDTNLTFGDMNKFYLYSQTEGQERGSISDELLFVEPIIQSDGNQGIAFVMDKIYGTNTPVTLGNQVEAVLKKFRILKQRFPEAKLSVFVTNSATAGCMSPEMLVESLKQQGTTAKQESIEVNVVESPAGDHYIEFGGAARAAGKRQVDGVIIS
;
A
#
# COMPACT_ATOMS: atom_id res chain seq x y z
N MET A 1 -2.48 19.15 -33.92
CA MET A 1 -1.97 17.77 -34.00
C MET A 1 -1.04 17.70 -35.20
N SER A 2 0.25 17.43 -34.98
CA SER A 2 1.25 17.25 -36.03
C SER A 2 0.94 16.02 -36.87
N ALA A 3 1.52 15.96 -38.07
CA ALA A 3 1.36 14.88 -39.02
C ALA A 3 1.55 13.50 -38.37
N ASP A 4 0.84 12.51 -38.90
CA ASP A 4 0.91 11.13 -38.46
C ASP A 4 2.29 10.54 -38.79
N GLU A 5 3.19 10.56 -37.81
CA GLU A 5 4.58 10.14 -37.98
C GLU A 5 4.71 8.61 -37.89
N PRO A 6 5.57 8.00 -38.72
CA PRO A 6 5.89 6.59 -38.61
C PRO A 6 6.78 6.33 -37.38
N VAL A 7 6.52 5.22 -36.70
CA VAL A 7 7.27 4.72 -35.54
C VAL A 7 7.65 3.26 -35.75
N ASP A 8 8.80 2.85 -35.22
CA ASP A 8 9.19 1.45 -35.18
C ASP A 8 8.41 0.69 -34.12
N ILE A 9 7.91 -0.49 -34.51
CA ILE A 9 7.36 -1.48 -33.59
C ILE A 9 8.48 -2.40 -33.14
N VAL A 10 8.59 -2.60 -31.84
CA VAL A 10 9.66 -3.38 -31.22
C VAL A 10 9.11 -4.53 -30.40
N ASP A 11 9.91 -5.56 -30.19
CA ASP A 11 9.63 -6.61 -29.22
C ASP A 11 10.13 -6.24 -27.80
N GLU A 12 9.97 -7.15 -26.85
CA GLU A 12 10.40 -6.95 -25.45
C GLU A 12 11.93 -6.86 -25.28
N LYS A 13 12.71 -7.24 -26.31
CA LYS A 13 14.17 -7.14 -26.34
C LYS A 13 14.65 -5.86 -27.02
N ASP A 14 13.73 -4.95 -27.34
CA ASP A 14 14.01 -3.71 -28.06
C ASP A 14 14.50 -3.97 -29.51
N GLU A 15 14.15 -5.11 -30.10
CA GLU A 15 14.44 -5.43 -31.50
C GLU A 15 13.29 -4.95 -32.40
N VAL A 16 13.61 -4.29 -33.52
CA VAL A 16 12.58 -3.80 -34.46
C VAL A 16 11.95 -4.97 -35.21
N VAL A 17 10.63 -5.12 -35.08
CA VAL A 17 9.83 -6.17 -35.73
C VAL A 17 8.93 -5.63 -36.85
N GLY A 18 8.81 -4.30 -36.97
CA GLY A 18 8.05 -3.65 -38.04
C GLY A 18 7.99 -2.13 -37.86
N THR A 19 7.18 -1.47 -38.67
CA THR A 19 6.96 -0.02 -38.63
C THR A 19 5.49 0.26 -38.89
N THR A 20 4.90 1.24 -38.21
CA THR A 20 3.53 1.68 -38.43
C THR A 20 3.37 3.16 -38.13
N PHE A 21 2.20 3.73 -38.40
CA PHE A 21 1.90 5.10 -38.00
C PHE A 21 1.59 5.21 -36.51
N LYS A 22 2.01 6.29 -35.86
CA LYS A 22 1.82 6.55 -34.42
C LYS A 22 0.37 6.31 -33.98
N HIS A 23 -0.62 6.84 -34.70
CA HIS A 23 -2.02 6.66 -34.31
C HIS A 23 -2.44 5.17 -34.36
N GLN A 24 -1.90 4.41 -35.30
CA GLN A 24 -2.17 2.99 -35.46
C GLN A 24 -1.51 2.19 -34.34
N ALA A 25 -0.26 2.51 -33.99
CA ALA A 25 0.42 1.91 -32.84
C ALA A 25 -0.37 2.11 -31.54
N HIS A 26 -0.88 3.32 -31.29
CA HIS A 26 -1.73 3.60 -30.13
C HIS A 26 -3.07 2.86 -30.16
N ARG A 27 -3.71 2.77 -31.33
CA ARG A 27 -5.00 2.09 -31.51
C ARG A 27 -4.88 0.58 -31.28
N GLU A 28 -3.79 -0.02 -31.75
CA GLU A 28 -3.58 -1.47 -31.75
C GLU A 28 -2.73 -1.93 -30.55
N GLY A 29 -2.31 -1.01 -29.68
CA GLY A 29 -1.51 -1.33 -28.48
C GLY A 29 -0.12 -1.87 -28.81
N LEU A 30 0.43 -1.53 -29.98
CA LEU A 30 1.72 -2.05 -30.44
C LEU A 30 2.87 -1.39 -29.68
N LEU A 31 3.84 -2.19 -29.23
CA LEU A 31 4.99 -1.70 -28.48
C LEU A 31 5.92 -0.88 -29.40
N HIS A 32 6.19 0.36 -29.00
CA HIS A 32 7.00 1.33 -29.75
C HIS A 32 7.81 2.20 -28.79
N ARG A 33 8.88 2.83 -29.29
CA ARG A 33 9.82 3.61 -28.47
C ARG A 33 9.34 5.03 -28.20
N THR A 34 9.56 5.47 -26.97
CA THR A 34 9.39 6.87 -26.53
C THR A 34 10.59 7.31 -25.71
N VAL A 35 10.87 8.61 -25.71
CA VAL A 35 11.89 9.23 -24.85
C VAL A 35 11.19 10.17 -23.88
N ILE A 36 11.64 10.16 -22.63
CA ILE A 36 11.17 11.06 -21.58
C ILE A 36 12.41 11.58 -20.86
N ALA A 37 12.46 12.88 -20.59
CA ALA A 37 13.54 13.48 -19.84
C ALA A 37 13.06 14.54 -18.86
N GLU A 38 13.81 14.60 -17.76
CA GLU A 38 13.69 15.61 -16.73
C GLU A 38 14.80 16.64 -16.88
N VAL A 39 14.48 17.91 -16.66
CA VAL A 39 15.43 19.02 -16.79
C VAL A 39 15.83 19.53 -15.42
N ILE A 40 17.13 19.56 -15.16
CA ILE A 40 17.72 20.18 -13.97
C ILE A 40 18.24 21.56 -14.37
N GLY A 41 17.68 22.60 -13.75
CA GLY A 41 18.09 23.98 -13.95
C GLY A 41 19.50 24.24 -13.41
N THR A 42 20.10 25.37 -13.79
CA THR A 42 21.41 25.80 -13.29
C THR A 42 21.42 26.09 -11.78
N ASP A 43 20.25 26.25 -11.17
CA ASP A 43 20.04 26.37 -9.73
C ASP A 43 19.92 25.02 -9.01
N GLY A 44 20.07 23.91 -9.74
CA GLY A 44 19.99 22.54 -9.23
C GLY A 44 18.57 22.03 -9.00
N LYS A 45 17.53 22.76 -9.43
CA LYS A 45 16.13 22.33 -9.26
C LYS A 45 15.62 21.54 -10.45
N TRP A 46 14.71 20.61 -10.18
CA TRP A 46 13.96 19.87 -11.19
C TRP A 46 12.83 20.72 -11.74
N THR A 47 12.58 20.61 -13.03
CA THR A 47 11.51 21.35 -13.71
C THR A 47 10.36 20.41 -14.06
N LEU A 48 9.13 20.82 -13.73
CA LEU A 48 7.90 20.20 -14.21
C LEU A 48 7.11 21.21 -15.02
N ILE A 49 6.41 20.75 -16.06
CA ILE A 49 5.56 21.60 -16.90
C ILE A 49 4.10 21.35 -16.58
N LYS A 50 3.31 22.44 -16.51
CA LYS A 50 1.86 22.31 -16.43
C LYS A 50 1.31 22.07 -17.84
N GLN A 51 0.76 20.89 -18.03
CA GLN A 51 0.35 20.38 -19.34
C GLN A 51 -0.79 21.19 -19.97
N ALA A 52 -0.69 21.44 -21.28
CA ALA A 52 -1.67 22.20 -22.03
C ALA A 52 -3.05 21.51 -22.07
N SER A 53 -4.12 22.29 -22.22
CA SER A 53 -5.51 21.81 -22.12
C SER A 53 -5.94 20.86 -23.25
N ASP A 54 -5.23 20.85 -24.37
CA ASP A 54 -5.50 20.04 -25.55
C ASP A 54 -4.63 18.77 -25.62
N ARG A 55 -3.83 18.50 -24.58
CA ARG A 55 -2.97 17.31 -24.47
C ARG A 55 -3.54 16.32 -23.45
N GLN A 56 -3.03 15.09 -23.49
CA GLN A 56 -3.23 14.12 -22.41
C GLN A 56 -2.72 14.72 -21.09
N ASP A 57 -3.39 14.44 -19.97
CA ASP A 57 -3.07 14.93 -18.62
C ASP A 57 -3.14 16.46 -18.46
N ALA A 58 -4.04 17.09 -19.23
CA ALA A 58 -4.32 18.53 -19.19
C ALA A 58 -4.39 19.11 -17.76
N GLY A 59 -3.59 20.15 -17.52
CA GLY A 59 -3.54 20.86 -16.24
C GLY A 59 -2.73 20.20 -15.13
N GLN A 60 -2.21 18.99 -15.34
CA GLN A 60 -1.30 18.32 -14.40
C GLN A 60 0.15 18.78 -14.61
N PHE A 61 0.98 18.58 -13.59
CA PHE A 61 2.43 18.75 -13.71
C PHE A 61 3.05 17.46 -14.24
N VAL A 62 3.72 17.56 -15.39
CA VAL A 62 4.34 16.44 -16.10
C VAL A 62 5.83 16.68 -16.32
N SER A 63 6.55 15.62 -16.73
CA SER A 63 7.93 15.73 -17.18
C SER A 63 8.05 16.73 -18.34
N PRO A 64 9.10 17.56 -18.37
CA PRO A 64 9.21 18.68 -19.29
C PRO A 64 9.45 18.28 -20.75
N ILE A 65 9.99 17.08 -20.97
CA ILE A 65 10.36 16.60 -22.31
C ILE A 65 9.83 15.18 -22.45
N GLY A 66 9.05 14.93 -23.50
CA GLY A 66 8.52 13.60 -23.76
C GLY A 66 7.93 13.47 -25.16
N GLY A 67 8.29 12.39 -25.86
CA GLY A 67 7.74 12.13 -27.18
C GLY A 67 8.17 10.82 -27.80
N HIS A 68 7.76 10.61 -29.05
CA HIS A 68 7.94 9.34 -29.75
C HIS A 68 9.27 9.34 -30.51
N VAL A 69 9.91 8.18 -30.57
CA VAL A 69 11.06 7.98 -31.46
C VAL A 69 10.51 7.62 -32.84
N ALA A 70 10.81 8.42 -33.85
CA ALA A 70 10.37 8.16 -35.21
C ALA A 70 11.03 6.89 -35.77
N ALA A 71 10.44 6.31 -36.80
CA ALA A 71 10.98 5.11 -37.46
C ALA A 71 12.43 5.34 -37.94
N GLY A 72 13.35 4.48 -37.52
CA GLY A 72 14.79 4.59 -37.82
C GLY A 72 15.53 5.74 -37.10
N GLU A 73 14.85 6.51 -36.24
CA GLU A 73 15.48 7.58 -35.45
C GLU A 73 16.23 6.99 -34.25
N LEU A 74 17.39 7.57 -33.92
CA LEU A 74 18.11 7.21 -32.69
C LEU A 74 17.48 7.93 -31.50
N GLU A 75 17.37 7.25 -30.36
CA GLU A 75 16.78 7.80 -29.13
C GLU A 75 17.40 9.14 -28.70
N LYS A 76 18.72 9.29 -28.88
CA LYS A 76 19.43 10.54 -28.57
C LYS A 76 18.99 11.72 -29.45
N ASP A 77 18.63 11.44 -30.70
CA ASP A 77 18.27 12.44 -31.69
C ASP A 77 16.80 12.82 -31.49
N ALA A 78 15.94 11.82 -31.22
CA ALA A 78 14.58 12.03 -30.72
C ALA A 78 14.57 12.90 -29.46
N LEU A 79 15.40 12.59 -28.47
CA LEU A 79 15.48 13.39 -27.24
C LEU A 79 15.84 14.84 -27.50
N LYS A 80 16.82 15.11 -28.38
CA LYS A 80 17.21 16.48 -28.74
C LYS A 80 16.10 17.22 -29.47
N ARG A 81 15.40 16.53 -30.39
CA ARG A 81 14.26 17.08 -31.12
C ARG A 81 13.12 17.43 -30.18
N GLU A 82 12.68 16.50 -29.33
CA GLU A 82 11.60 16.71 -28.35
C GLU A 82 11.98 17.79 -27.32
N ALA A 83 13.25 17.85 -26.89
CA ALA A 83 13.75 18.90 -26.00
C ALA A 83 13.65 20.30 -26.64
N ASN A 84 13.89 20.38 -27.94
CA ASN A 84 13.72 21.61 -28.70
C ASN A 84 12.25 21.98 -28.88
N GLU A 85 11.41 21.01 -29.26
CA GLU A 85 9.99 21.22 -29.55
C GLU A 85 9.17 21.61 -28.31
N GLU A 86 9.35 20.90 -27.19
CA GLU A 86 8.51 21.08 -25.99
C GLU A 86 9.12 22.08 -24.99
N TYR A 87 10.45 22.22 -24.95
CA TYR A 87 11.14 23.09 -23.97
C TYR A 87 11.94 24.24 -24.62
N GLY A 88 12.20 24.19 -25.93
CA GLY A 88 13.05 25.18 -26.60
C GLY A 88 14.54 25.02 -26.29
N LEU A 89 14.99 23.85 -25.81
CA LEU A 89 16.43 23.59 -25.64
C LEU A 89 17.06 23.32 -27.01
N ASP A 90 18.02 24.16 -27.38
CA ASP A 90 18.82 24.00 -28.60
C ASP A 90 20.32 23.90 -28.24
N GLY A 91 21.11 23.25 -29.09
CA GLY A 91 22.55 23.10 -28.95
C GLY A 91 23.03 21.84 -28.20
N ASP A 92 24.23 21.93 -27.60
CA ASP A 92 24.87 20.82 -26.90
C ASP A 92 24.26 20.61 -25.50
N ILE A 93 23.18 19.84 -25.47
CA ILE A 93 22.53 19.38 -24.24
C ILE A 93 23.29 18.17 -23.70
N SER A 94 23.81 18.28 -22.47
CA SER A 94 24.35 17.13 -21.74
C SER A 94 23.20 16.37 -21.08
N PHE A 95 23.11 15.07 -21.36
CA PHE A 95 22.12 14.19 -20.75
C PHE A 95 22.75 12.87 -20.31
N LYS A 96 22.12 12.23 -19.32
CA LYS A 96 22.52 10.93 -18.80
C LYS A 96 21.33 9.98 -18.86
N LEU A 97 21.50 8.85 -19.55
CA LEU A 97 20.48 7.79 -19.55
C LEU A 97 20.35 7.22 -18.13
N ILE A 98 19.13 7.23 -17.59
CA ILE A 98 18.81 6.65 -16.29
C ILE A 98 18.43 5.17 -16.43
N GLY A 99 17.68 4.81 -17.47
CA GLY A 99 17.29 3.44 -17.75
C GLY A 99 16.23 3.35 -18.85
N LYS A 100 15.81 2.13 -19.17
CA LYS A 100 14.70 1.82 -20.06
C LYS A 100 13.66 0.98 -19.32
N LYS A 101 12.39 1.14 -19.65
CA LYS A 101 11.30 0.34 -19.08
C LYS A 101 10.18 0.15 -20.10
N ILE A 102 9.68 -1.07 -20.20
CA ILE A 102 8.47 -1.37 -20.97
C ILE A 102 7.25 -1.00 -20.12
N PHE A 103 6.39 -0.16 -20.67
CA PHE A 103 5.10 0.17 -20.07
C PHE A 103 4.02 -0.66 -20.77
N SER A 104 3.80 -1.87 -20.26
CA SER A 104 2.71 -2.71 -20.74
C SER A 104 1.36 -2.14 -20.28
N ARG A 105 0.40 -2.07 -21.20
CA ARG A 105 -1.00 -1.75 -20.90
C ARG A 105 -1.80 -2.98 -20.45
N GLU A 106 -1.21 -4.17 -20.48
CA GLU A 106 -1.87 -5.42 -20.09
C GLU A 106 -2.56 -5.30 -18.72
N VAL A 107 -1.84 -4.79 -17.71
CA VAL A 107 -2.41 -4.58 -16.37
C VAL A 107 -3.62 -3.64 -16.40
N ILE A 108 -3.51 -2.55 -17.16
CA ILE A 108 -4.60 -1.56 -17.32
C ILE A 108 -5.80 -2.20 -18.01
N GLU A 109 -5.57 -3.02 -19.03
CA GLU A 109 -6.63 -3.70 -19.79
C GLU A 109 -7.34 -4.76 -18.97
N ILE A 110 -6.58 -5.55 -18.18
CA ILE A 110 -7.16 -6.52 -17.27
C ILE A 110 -8.03 -5.80 -16.24
N PHE A 111 -7.52 -4.77 -15.56
CA PHE A 111 -8.33 -4.02 -14.58
C PHE A 111 -9.54 -3.31 -15.22
N ARG A 112 -9.42 -2.80 -16.44
CA ARG A 112 -10.57 -2.25 -17.19
C ARG A 112 -11.63 -3.30 -17.46
N ARG A 113 -11.22 -4.54 -17.79
CA ARG A 113 -12.15 -5.67 -17.95
C ARG A 113 -12.84 -6.02 -16.62
N LEU A 114 -12.13 -5.88 -15.50
CA LEU A 114 -12.69 -6.02 -14.16
C LEU A 114 -13.57 -4.84 -13.71
N GLY A 115 -13.74 -3.82 -14.56
CA GLY A 115 -14.60 -2.66 -14.29
C GLY A 115 -13.88 -1.45 -13.68
N GLU A 116 -12.55 -1.46 -13.59
CA GLU A 116 -11.75 -0.35 -13.07
C GLU A 116 -11.09 0.46 -14.19
N ASP A 117 -11.41 1.74 -14.29
CA ASP A 117 -10.82 2.64 -15.29
C ASP A 117 -9.92 3.68 -14.61
N PHE A 118 -8.61 3.52 -14.80
CA PHE A 118 -7.62 4.41 -14.23
C PHE A 118 -7.72 5.81 -14.84
N LYS A 119 -8.30 6.75 -14.09
CA LYS A 119 -8.35 8.16 -14.46
C LYS A 119 -7.14 8.89 -13.84
N PRO A 120 -6.44 9.76 -14.60
CA PRO A 120 -5.30 10.55 -14.10
C PRO A 120 -5.61 11.46 -12.90
N ALA A 121 -6.87 11.61 -12.51
CA ALA A 121 -7.31 12.47 -11.40
C ALA A 121 -7.13 11.84 -10.00
N SER A 122 -6.57 10.63 -9.86
CA SER A 122 -6.35 9.95 -8.57
C SER A 122 -5.15 10.49 -7.77
N GLY A 123 -4.61 11.64 -8.17
CA GLY A 123 -3.51 12.31 -7.48
C GLY A 123 -3.89 12.77 -6.07
N ALA A 124 -3.26 12.11 -5.09
CA ALA A 124 -3.19 12.51 -3.69
C ALA A 124 -4.45 12.31 -2.86
N LEU A 125 -4.76 11.05 -2.52
CA LEU A 125 -4.94 10.60 -1.13
C LEU A 125 -5.03 9.06 -1.09
N ALA A 126 -3.99 8.45 -0.50
CA ALA A 126 -3.84 7.03 -0.14
C ALA A 126 -3.56 6.00 -1.26
N LEU A 127 -2.32 6.00 -1.78
CA LEU A 127 -1.77 4.90 -2.60
C LEU A 127 -1.97 3.50 -1.98
N SER A 128 -1.93 3.39 -0.65
CA SER A 128 -2.17 2.12 0.06
C SER A 128 -3.64 1.67 0.03
N GLN A 129 -4.59 2.61 0.05
CA GLN A 129 -6.02 2.31 -0.10
C GLN A 129 -6.33 1.87 -1.52
N ASP A 130 -5.75 2.55 -2.52
CA ASP A 130 -5.89 2.18 -3.93
C ASP A 130 -5.34 0.77 -4.19
N LEU A 131 -4.16 0.45 -3.66
CA LEU A 131 -3.59 -0.90 -3.79
C LEU A 131 -4.47 -1.97 -3.13
N SER A 132 -4.97 -1.70 -1.93
CA SER A 132 -5.89 -2.61 -1.24
C SER A 132 -7.17 -2.82 -2.04
N TYR A 133 -7.71 -1.75 -2.62
CA TYR A 133 -8.87 -1.83 -3.51
C TYR A 133 -8.60 -2.72 -4.73
N LEU A 134 -7.44 -2.54 -5.39
CA LEU A 134 -7.05 -3.34 -6.54
C LEU A 134 -6.85 -4.82 -6.18
N ASP A 135 -6.16 -5.15 -5.08
CA ASP A 135 -6.02 -6.54 -4.62
C ASP A 135 -7.39 -7.19 -4.40
N ASN A 136 -8.29 -6.46 -3.74
CA ASN A 136 -9.64 -6.94 -3.47
C ASN A 136 -10.41 -7.18 -4.77
N LEU A 137 -10.21 -6.33 -5.78
CA LEU A 137 -10.83 -6.52 -7.09
C LEU A 137 -10.32 -7.78 -7.79
N VAL A 138 -9.02 -8.09 -7.69
CA VAL A 138 -8.42 -9.33 -8.20
C VAL A 138 -9.04 -10.56 -7.52
N VAL A 139 -9.19 -10.53 -6.20
CA VAL A 139 -9.79 -11.64 -5.44
C VAL A 139 -11.27 -11.82 -5.78
N LYS A 140 -12.03 -10.72 -5.90
CA LYS A 140 -13.47 -10.71 -6.22
C LYS A 140 -13.83 -11.34 -7.56
N ARG A 141 -12.95 -11.14 -8.54
CA ARG A 141 -13.18 -11.45 -9.94
C ARG A 141 -12.21 -12.52 -10.42
N GLU A 142 -11.74 -13.36 -9.50
CA GLU A 142 -10.77 -14.40 -9.79
C GLU A 142 -11.28 -15.38 -10.86
N ASP A 143 -12.58 -15.63 -10.89
CA ASP A 143 -13.27 -16.47 -11.89
C ASP A 143 -13.26 -15.86 -13.31
N GLU A 144 -13.04 -14.55 -13.42
CA GLU A 144 -12.91 -13.80 -14.68
C GLU A 144 -11.44 -13.67 -15.15
N LEU A 145 -10.50 -14.26 -14.42
CA LEU A 145 -9.06 -14.18 -14.66
C LEU A 145 -8.47 -15.54 -15.01
N SER A 146 -7.59 -15.56 -16.01
CA SER A 146 -6.70 -16.70 -16.20
C SER A 146 -5.63 -16.78 -15.10
N PRO A 147 -5.03 -17.95 -14.83
CA PRO A 147 -3.94 -18.08 -13.85
C PRO A 147 -2.76 -17.14 -14.11
N GLN A 148 -2.47 -16.87 -15.38
CA GLN A 148 -1.38 -15.98 -15.78
C GLN A 148 -1.72 -14.50 -15.53
N GLU A 149 -2.95 -14.07 -15.86
CA GLU A 149 -3.41 -12.72 -15.54
C GLU A 149 -3.41 -12.48 -14.02
N LYS A 150 -3.93 -13.44 -13.23
CA LYS A 150 -3.91 -13.36 -11.77
C LYS A 150 -2.48 -13.16 -11.23
N THR A 151 -1.54 -13.96 -11.71
CA THR A 151 -0.12 -13.86 -11.31
C THR A 151 0.44 -12.48 -11.65
N THR A 152 0.19 -12.01 -12.87
CA THR A 152 0.65 -10.70 -13.37
C THR A 152 0.12 -9.55 -12.51
N LEU A 153 -1.16 -9.55 -12.14
CA LEU A 153 -1.76 -8.51 -11.30
C LEU A 153 -1.21 -8.52 -9.87
N ILE A 154 -1.04 -9.71 -9.29
CA ILE A 154 -0.49 -9.87 -7.93
C ILE A 154 0.96 -9.38 -7.89
N GLU A 155 1.79 -9.75 -8.86
CA GLU A 155 3.17 -9.28 -8.94
C GLU A 155 3.25 -7.77 -9.13
N TYR A 156 2.42 -7.22 -10.02
CA TYR A 156 2.36 -5.79 -10.28
C TYR A 156 2.01 -4.96 -9.03
N THR A 157 0.90 -5.30 -8.37
CA THR A 157 0.44 -4.62 -7.14
C THR A 157 1.44 -4.78 -5.99
N SER A 158 2.06 -5.96 -5.85
CA SER A 158 3.08 -6.22 -4.84
C SER A 158 4.32 -5.35 -5.02
N HIS A 159 4.80 -5.17 -6.27
CA HIS A 159 5.93 -4.27 -6.53
C HIS A 159 5.63 -2.80 -6.20
N ILE A 160 4.42 -2.32 -6.45
CA ILE A 160 4.04 -0.96 -6.06
C ILE A 160 3.97 -0.86 -4.53
N ARG A 161 3.37 -1.84 -3.86
CA ARG A 161 3.31 -1.91 -2.39
C ARG A 161 4.68 -1.85 -1.74
N GLU A 162 5.66 -2.61 -2.24
CA GLU A 162 7.05 -2.54 -1.75
C GLU A 162 7.64 -1.13 -1.88
N ARG A 163 7.31 -0.40 -2.94
CA ARG A 163 7.77 0.99 -3.14
C ARG A 163 7.07 1.95 -2.20
N VAL A 164 5.77 1.77 -1.96
CA VAL A 164 5.01 2.55 -0.98
C VAL A 164 5.59 2.37 0.42
N VAL A 165 5.86 1.13 0.85
CA VAL A 165 6.50 0.87 2.16
C VAL A 165 7.87 1.55 2.26
N LYS A 166 8.67 1.54 1.19
CA LYS A 166 9.95 2.28 1.15
C LYS A 166 9.77 3.78 1.28
N LEU A 167 8.77 4.36 0.60
CA LEU A 167 8.45 5.79 0.69
C LEU A 167 7.97 6.17 2.09
N GLU A 168 7.14 5.35 2.73
CA GLU A 168 6.70 5.55 4.10
C GLU A 168 7.86 5.44 5.10
N THR A 169 8.78 4.50 4.87
CA THR A 169 10.02 4.38 5.66
C THR A 169 10.84 5.68 5.58
N ILE A 170 11.09 6.16 4.35
CA ILE A 170 11.82 7.42 4.13
C ILE A 170 11.09 8.59 4.78
N TYR A 171 9.76 8.65 4.64
CA TYR A 171 8.94 9.68 5.25
C TYR A 171 9.03 9.67 6.78
N GLY A 172 8.97 8.49 7.41
CA GLY A 172 9.17 8.32 8.85
C GLY A 172 10.54 8.79 9.32
N GLN A 173 11.61 8.46 8.57
CA GLN A 173 12.96 8.93 8.86
C GLN A 173 13.08 10.46 8.74
N ILE A 174 12.47 11.05 7.71
CA ILE A 174 12.40 12.51 7.55
C ILE A 174 11.69 13.14 8.76
N LYS A 175 10.53 12.60 9.15
CA LYS A 175 9.75 13.08 10.30
C LYS A 175 10.54 12.99 11.61
N SER A 176 11.24 11.90 11.85
CA SER A 176 12.07 11.69 13.05
C SER A 176 13.25 12.66 13.13
N LYS A 177 14.01 12.81 12.03
CA LYS A 177 15.11 13.80 11.93
C LYS A 177 14.59 15.22 12.13
N PHE A 178 13.46 15.54 11.50
CA PHE A 178 12.84 16.86 11.61
C PHE A 178 12.35 17.16 13.03
N GLY A 179 11.71 16.19 13.70
CA GLY A 179 11.30 16.31 15.09
C GLY A 179 12.48 16.57 16.04
N SER A 180 13.60 15.87 15.82
CA SER A 180 14.84 16.06 16.59
C SER A 180 15.43 17.47 16.38
N LEU A 181 15.46 17.96 15.14
CA LEU A 181 15.90 19.32 14.81
C LEU A 181 15.05 20.37 15.51
N LYS A 182 13.72 20.23 15.48
CA LYS A 182 12.76 21.14 16.12
C LYS A 182 12.96 21.20 17.64
N GLN A 183 13.11 20.07 18.31
CA GLN A 183 13.39 20.02 19.75
C GLN A 183 14.71 20.71 20.11
N GLY A 184 15.77 20.50 19.30
CA GLY A 184 17.08 21.13 19.53
C GLY A 184 17.13 22.65 19.25
N THR A 185 16.28 23.16 18.36
CA THR A 185 16.26 24.60 17.97
C THR A 185 15.24 25.44 18.72
N SER A 186 14.40 24.84 19.58
CA SER A 186 13.42 25.52 20.42
C SER A 186 14.05 26.55 21.39
N ALA A 187 15.36 26.47 21.64
CA ALA A 187 16.13 27.41 22.44
C ALA A 187 16.96 28.43 21.62
N SER A 188 16.91 28.37 20.28
CA SER A 188 17.68 29.28 19.43
C SER A 188 16.92 30.59 19.17
N GLY A 189 17.60 31.73 19.28
CA GLY A 189 17.02 33.05 19.01
C GLY A 189 16.89 33.40 17.52
N ASN A 190 17.03 32.43 16.60
CA ASN A 190 16.99 32.65 15.16
C ASN A 190 15.55 32.51 14.63
N THR A 191 14.87 33.64 14.47
CA THR A 191 13.47 33.72 14.03
C THR A 191 13.25 33.15 12.64
N LEU A 192 14.16 33.40 11.68
CA LEU A 192 14.04 32.88 10.31
C LEU A 192 14.05 31.34 10.28
N LEU A 193 14.91 30.72 11.09
CA LEU A 193 14.97 29.27 11.23
C LEU A 193 13.68 28.72 11.85
N GLN A 194 13.15 29.37 12.89
CA GLN A 194 11.89 28.96 13.52
C GLN A 194 10.69 29.05 12.57
N ASP A 195 10.63 30.10 11.76
CA ASP A 195 9.58 30.28 10.75
C ASP A 195 9.65 29.19 9.69
N LYS A 196 10.85 28.90 9.18
CA LYS A 196 11.08 27.82 8.19
C LYS A 196 10.76 26.44 8.75
N LEU A 197 11.13 26.17 10.00
CA LEU A 197 10.77 24.93 10.67
C LEU A 197 9.25 24.84 10.86
N THR A 198 8.57 25.93 11.17
CA THR A 198 7.11 25.92 11.31
C THR A 198 6.41 25.70 9.96
N GLU A 199 6.94 26.26 8.87
CA GLU A 199 6.45 26.02 7.50
C GLU A 199 6.58 24.54 7.10
N ILE A 200 7.75 23.93 7.35
CA ILE A 200 7.97 22.51 7.06
C ILE A 200 7.13 21.62 8.00
N ASP A 201 7.00 21.99 9.27
CA ASP A 201 6.15 21.28 10.25
C ASP A 201 4.68 21.30 9.81
N LYS A 202 4.21 22.42 9.26
CA LYS A 202 2.93 22.48 8.59
C LYS A 202 2.93 21.49 7.44
N ILE A 203 3.86 21.48 6.49
CA ILE A 203 3.83 20.53 5.36
C ILE A 203 3.80 19.07 5.82
N ILE A 204 4.63 18.68 6.80
CA ILE A 204 4.74 17.31 7.31
C ILE A 204 3.51 16.90 8.15
N ASN A 205 2.96 17.82 8.94
CA ASN A 205 1.84 17.55 9.83
C ASN A 205 0.54 18.21 9.36
N THR A 206 0.47 18.69 8.11
CA THR A 206 -0.76 19.24 7.54
C THR A 206 -1.71 18.07 7.60
N GLN A 207 -2.73 18.22 8.44
CA GLN A 207 -3.87 17.36 8.42
C GLN A 207 -4.48 17.49 7.02
N ALA A 208 -4.03 16.66 6.08
CA ALA A 208 -5.04 15.94 5.32
C ALA A 208 -6.00 15.44 6.38
N SER A 209 -7.26 15.84 6.29
CA SER A 209 -8.31 15.51 7.25
C SER A 209 -8.39 13.99 7.38
N MET A 210 -7.51 13.41 8.19
CA MET A 210 -7.60 12.03 8.59
C MET A 210 -8.78 12.06 9.53
N GLN A 211 -9.95 11.71 8.99
CA GLN A 211 -11.12 11.41 9.81
C GLN A 211 -10.63 10.52 10.94
N ALA A 212 -10.91 10.89 12.18
CA ALA A 212 -10.37 10.16 13.31
C ALA A 212 -10.80 8.69 13.20
N VAL A 213 -9.82 7.79 13.12
CA VAL A 213 -10.09 6.36 13.03
C VAL A 213 -10.13 5.80 14.44
N THR A 214 -11.20 5.09 14.77
CA THR A 214 -11.34 4.37 16.04
C THR A 214 -11.39 2.88 15.77
N SER A 215 -10.67 2.08 16.56
CA SER A 215 -10.67 0.63 16.47
C SER A 215 -11.30 -0.03 17.70
N THR A 216 -12.07 -1.09 17.49
CA THR A 216 -12.87 -1.77 18.51
C THR A 216 -12.66 -3.28 18.42
N VAL A 217 -12.37 -3.92 19.56
CA VAL A 217 -12.39 -5.38 19.74
C VAL A 217 -13.71 -5.80 20.38
N THR A 218 -14.46 -6.71 19.75
CA THR A 218 -15.76 -7.16 20.24
C THR A 218 -16.02 -8.65 19.97
N ASN A 219 -16.85 -9.27 20.80
CA ASN A 219 -17.49 -10.57 20.52
C ASN A 219 -19.03 -10.45 20.49
N ASN A 220 -19.56 -9.22 20.52
CA ASN A 220 -21.00 -8.98 20.48
C ASN A 220 -21.49 -9.14 19.04
N LEU A 221 -22.24 -10.21 18.77
CA LEU A 221 -22.72 -10.56 17.44
C LEU A 221 -23.57 -9.46 16.78
N ASN A 222 -24.33 -8.67 17.54
CA ASN A 222 -25.09 -7.55 16.96
C ASN A 222 -24.14 -6.49 16.41
N VAL A 223 -23.11 -6.14 17.18
CA VAL A 223 -22.08 -5.17 16.75
C VAL A 223 -21.29 -5.73 15.58
N VAL A 224 -20.97 -7.02 15.59
CA VAL A 224 -20.31 -7.69 14.45
C VAL A 224 -21.18 -7.57 13.22
N ASN A 225 -22.45 -7.98 13.26
CA ASN A 225 -23.34 -7.94 12.10
C ASN A 225 -23.52 -6.52 11.52
N GLU A 226 -23.53 -5.48 12.35
CA GLU A 226 -23.67 -4.10 11.90
C GLU A 226 -22.40 -3.52 11.27
N ASN A 227 -21.22 -4.08 11.58
CA ASN A 227 -19.93 -3.49 11.24
C ASN A 227 -19.03 -4.39 10.40
N ILE A 228 -19.38 -5.67 10.27
CA ILE A 228 -18.65 -6.60 9.42
C ILE A 228 -18.70 -6.13 7.97
N ARG A 229 -17.53 -6.06 7.33
CA ARG A 229 -17.52 -5.77 5.89
C ARG A 229 -18.24 -6.92 5.18
N GLU A 230 -19.04 -6.57 4.18
CA GLU A 230 -19.61 -7.57 3.31
C GLU A 230 -18.46 -8.38 2.69
N CYS A 231 -18.51 -9.71 2.85
CA CYS A 231 -17.62 -10.57 2.10
C CYS A 231 -17.93 -10.31 0.62
N LEU A 232 -16.91 -9.90 -0.10
CA LEU A 232 -17.06 -9.35 -1.44
C LEU A 232 -17.45 -10.42 -2.49
N SER A 233 -17.45 -11.69 -2.11
CA SER A 233 -17.97 -12.85 -2.85
C SER A 233 -19.47 -13.11 -2.58
N CYS A 234 -20.10 -12.35 -1.69
CA CYS A 234 -21.49 -12.56 -1.32
C CYS A 234 -22.43 -11.82 -2.29
N VAL A 235 -23.26 -12.59 -2.97
CA VAL A 235 -24.23 -12.11 -3.97
C VAL A 235 -25.47 -11.46 -3.34
N ARG A 236 -25.55 -11.40 -1.99
CA ARG A 236 -26.69 -10.86 -1.24
C ARG A 236 -26.24 -9.98 -0.07
N GLU A 237 -26.90 -8.84 0.06
CA GLU A 237 -26.78 -7.88 1.16
C GLU A 237 -27.01 -8.59 2.51
N GLY A 238 -26.09 -8.40 3.47
CA GLY A 238 -26.17 -9.01 4.81
C GLY A 238 -25.75 -10.49 4.93
N CYS A 239 -25.26 -11.11 3.86
CA CYS A 239 -24.60 -12.41 3.94
C CYS A 239 -23.08 -12.20 3.98
N ASN A 240 -22.45 -12.60 5.07
CA ASN A 240 -21.05 -13.00 5.09
C ASN A 240 -21.05 -14.47 5.50
N ASN A 241 -21.11 -15.34 4.50
CA ASN A 241 -21.31 -16.78 4.70
C ASN A 241 -20.12 -17.50 5.37
N ASP A 242 -18.92 -16.90 5.37
CA ASP A 242 -17.75 -17.43 6.09
C ASP A 242 -17.54 -16.75 7.46
N THR A 243 -17.92 -15.47 7.53
CA THR A 243 -18.07 -14.57 8.68
C THR A 243 -18.93 -15.09 9.83
N ASN A 244 -20.23 -15.13 9.53
CA ASN A 244 -21.29 -15.23 10.53
C ASN A 244 -21.37 -16.58 11.22
N LEU A 245 -20.83 -17.64 10.61
CA LEU A 245 -20.85 -18.98 11.18
C LEU A 245 -19.71 -19.22 12.20
N THR A 246 -18.69 -18.37 12.23
CA THR A 246 -17.42 -18.64 12.96
C THR A 246 -17.18 -17.78 14.20
N PHE A 247 -18.04 -16.78 14.49
CA PHE A 247 -17.95 -15.95 15.70
C PHE A 247 -18.52 -16.59 16.99
N GLY A 248 -18.91 -17.87 16.94
CA GLY A 248 -19.36 -18.62 18.11
C GLY A 248 -18.23 -19.05 19.05
N ASP A 249 -16.98 -18.95 18.61
CA ASP A 249 -15.84 -19.50 19.33
C ASP A 249 -15.34 -18.55 20.41
N MET A 250 -15.13 -19.07 21.62
CA MET A 250 -14.72 -18.27 22.78
C MET A 250 -13.34 -17.63 22.63
N ASN A 251 -12.51 -18.13 21.72
CA ASN A 251 -11.16 -17.64 21.47
C ASN A 251 -11.07 -16.71 20.25
N LYS A 252 -12.21 -16.29 19.67
CA LYS A 252 -12.26 -15.40 18.51
C LYS A 252 -12.95 -14.09 18.85
N PHE A 253 -12.40 -13.00 18.35
CA PHE A 253 -12.95 -11.66 18.48
C PHE A 253 -12.91 -10.97 17.13
N TYR A 254 -13.91 -10.13 16.89
CA TYR A 254 -13.94 -9.23 15.75
C TYR A 254 -13.21 -7.94 16.11
N LEU A 255 -12.20 -7.59 15.33
CA LEU A 255 -11.47 -6.33 15.46
C LEU A 255 -11.71 -5.49 14.22
N TYR A 256 -12.28 -4.31 14.40
CA TYR A 256 -12.63 -3.43 13.28
C TYR A 256 -12.32 -1.98 13.57
N SER A 257 -12.21 -1.20 12.51
CA SER A 257 -11.91 0.23 12.53
C SER A 257 -13.00 1.01 11.78
N GLN A 258 -13.30 2.22 12.25
CA GLN A 258 -14.28 3.13 11.66
C GLN A 258 -13.74 4.56 11.64
N THR A 259 -14.21 5.35 10.68
CA THR A 259 -14.00 6.79 10.69
C THR A 259 -15.03 7.49 11.60
N GLU A 260 -14.67 8.68 12.06
CA GLU A 260 -15.57 9.55 12.81
C GLU A 260 -16.86 9.84 12.01
N GLY A 261 -18.01 9.52 12.59
CA GLY A 261 -19.32 9.70 11.97
C GLY A 261 -19.85 8.48 11.19
N GLN A 262 -19.07 7.41 11.07
CA GLN A 262 -19.54 6.15 10.48
C GLN A 262 -20.40 5.37 11.49
N GLU A 263 -21.71 5.28 11.24
CA GLU A 263 -22.65 4.58 12.13
C GLU A 263 -22.67 3.05 11.91
N ARG A 264 -22.36 2.58 10.70
CA ARG A 264 -22.39 1.16 10.31
C ARG A 264 -21.28 0.82 9.33
N GLY A 265 -20.93 -0.46 9.27
CA GLY A 265 -19.80 -0.99 8.51
C GLY A 265 -18.46 -0.60 9.12
N SER A 266 -17.40 -1.27 8.70
CA SER A 266 -16.02 -0.93 9.05
C SER A 266 -15.22 -0.54 7.82
N ILE A 267 -14.25 0.36 7.98
CA ILE A 267 -13.29 0.69 6.92
C ILE A 267 -12.18 -0.35 6.81
N SER A 268 -11.95 -1.09 7.90
CA SER A 268 -10.95 -2.13 8.01
C SER A 268 -11.32 -3.09 9.14
N ASP A 269 -11.13 -4.38 8.91
CA ASP A 269 -11.40 -5.41 9.91
C ASP A 269 -10.48 -6.63 9.81
N GLU A 270 -10.42 -7.38 10.90
CA GLU A 270 -9.72 -8.65 11.00
C GLU A 270 -10.35 -9.52 12.10
N LEU A 271 -9.95 -10.80 12.11
CA LEU A 271 -10.22 -11.71 13.21
C LEU A 271 -9.03 -11.71 14.17
N LEU A 272 -9.32 -11.41 15.44
CA LEU A 272 -8.36 -11.54 16.52
C LEU A 272 -8.57 -12.88 17.21
N PHE A 273 -7.51 -13.69 17.27
CA PHE A 273 -7.54 -15.00 17.91
C PHE A 273 -6.86 -14.97 19.27
N VAL A 274 -7.25 -15.85 20.18
CA VAL A 274 -6.57 -16.10 21.44
C VAL A 274 -6.06 -17.54 21.42
N GLU A 275 -4.78 -17.70 21.12
CA GLU A 275 -4.20 -19.02 20.83
C GLU A 275 -3.03 -19.33 21.78
N PRO A 276 -2.83 -20.61 22.17
CA PRO A 276 -1.60 -21.04 22.82
C PRO A 276 -0.40 -20.85 21.89
N ILE A 277 0.71 -20.37 22.44
CA ILE A 277 1.96 -20.14 21.71
C ILE A 277 3.17 -20.74 22.41
N ILE A 278 4.20 -21.06 21.62
CA ILE A 278 5.54 -21.39 22.09
C ILE A 278 6.53 -20.45 21.41
N GLN A 279 7.20 -19.61 22.20
CA GLN A 279 8.26 -18.71 21.73
C GLN A 279 9.53 -19.49 21.38
N SER A 280 10.44 -18.87 20.64
CA SER A 280 11.71 -19.46 20.19
C SER A 280 12.64 -19.87 21.33
N ASP A 281 12.50 -19.25 22.50
CA ASP A 281 13.22 -19.61 23.73
C ASP A 281 12.56 -20.77 24.50
N GLY A 282 11.46 -21.33 23.97
CA GLY A 282 10.69 -22.40 24.57
C GLY A 282 9.61 -21.92 25.57
N ASN A 283 9.48 -20.62 25.81
CA ASN A 283 8.45 -20.10 26.70
C ASN A 283 7.05 -20.32 26.13
N GLN A 284 6.22 -21.00 26.91
CA GLN A 284 4.82 -21.25 26.58
C GLN A 284 3.91 -20.20 27.20
N GLY A 285 2.88 -19.80 26.47
CA GLY A 285 1.89 -18.84 26.92
C GLY A 285 0.66 -18.82 26.02
N ILE A 286 -0.13 -17.76 26.15
CA ILE A 286 -1.29 -17.47 25.30
C ILE A 286 -1.06 -16.10 24.67
N ALA A 287 -1.39 -15.95 23.39
CA ALA A 287 -1.30 -14.67 22.72
C ALA A 287 -2.64 -14.25 22.11
N PHE A 288 -2.90 -12.94 22.14
CA PHE A 288 -3.78 -12.32 21.17
C PHE A 288 -3.06 -12.30 19.83
N VAL A 289 -3.50 -13.12 18.88
CA VAL A 289 -2.92 -13.20 17.54
C VAL A 289 -3.74 -12.35 16.58
N MET A 290 -3.13 -11.28 16.09
CA MET A 290 -3.62 -10.42 15.00
C MET A 290 -3.01 -10.93 13.69
N ASP A 291 -3.83 -11.07 12.65
CA ASP A 291 -3.41 -11.65 11.38
C ASP A 291 -3.90 -10.78 10.20
N LYS A 292 -4.56 -11.33 9.19
CA LYS A 292 -4.83 -10.57 7.97
C LYS A 292 -5.81 -9.42 8.20
N ILE A 293 -5.33 -8.19 8.01
CA ILE A 293 -6.16 -7.00 7.92
C ILE A 293 -6.81 -6.94 6.55
N TYR A 294 -8.12 -6.80 6.54
CA TYR A 294 -8.87 -6.53 5.34
C TYR A 294 -9.37 -5.08 5.29
N GLY A 295 -9.55 -4.56 4.07
CA GLY A 295 -10.01 -3.18 3.84
C GLY A 295 -8.86 -2.18 3.88
N THR A 296 -9.07 -1.07 4.58
CA THR A 296 -8.11 0.03 4.69
C THR A 296 -6.90 -0.38 5.53
N ASN A 297 -5.88 -0.93 4.89
CA ASN A 297 -4.67 -1.41 5.54
C ASN A 297 -3.56 -0.36 5.48
N THR A 298 -3.48 0.48 6.51
CA THR A 298 -2.48 1.57 6.62
C THR A 298 -1.73 1.47 7.95
N PRO A 299 -0.52 2.07 8.05
CA PRO A 299 0.19 2.17 9.32
C PRO A 299 -0.64 2.68 10.49
N VAL A 300 -1.54 3.64 10.23
CA VAL A 300 -2.40 4.24 11.25
C VAL A 300 -3.51 3.27 11.67
N THR A 301 -4.13 2.58 10.71
CA THR A 301 -5.15 1.57 11.01
C THR A 301 -4.57 0.43 11.86
N LEU A 302 -3.44 -0.15 11.43
CA LEU A 302 -2.76 -1.22 12.17
C LEU A 302 -2.36 -0.72 13.56
N GLY A 303 -1.77 0.47 13.66
CA GLY A 303 -1.40 1.06 14.95
C GLY A 303 -2.58 1.20 15.91
N ASN A 304 -3.74 1.64 15.42
CA ASN A 304 -4.97 1.77 16.22
C ASN A 304 -5.54 0.40 16.64
N GLN A 305 -5.51 -0.60 15.76
CA GLN A 305 -5.94 -1.96 16.07
C GLN A 305 -5.04 -2.60 17.12
N VAL A 306 -3.72 -2.47 16.99
CA VAL A 306 -2.74 -2.95 17.98
C VAL A 306 -3.01 -2.26 19.33
N GLU A 307 -3.21 -0.95 19.36
CA GLU A 307 -3.49 -0.23 20.61
C GLU A 307 -4.85 -0.62 21.23
N ALA A 308 -5.87 -0.95 20.43
CA ALA A 308 -7.14 -1.47 20.94
C ALA A 308 -6.96 -2.82 21.65
N VAL A 309 -6.14 -3.71 21.10
CA VAL A 309 -5.77 -4.99 21.73
C VAL A 309 -4.91 -4.77 22.96
N LEU A 310 -3.91 -3.87 22.90
CA LEU A 310 -3.04 -3.55 24.03
C LEU A 310 -3.81 -2.99 25.22
N LYS A 311 -4.85 -2.19 25.00
CA LYS A 311 -5.74 -1.73 26.09
C LYS A 311 -6.41 -2.91 26.82
N LYS A 312 -6.89 -3.91 26.09
CA LYS A 312 -7.49 -5.12 26.68
C LYS A 312 -6.43 -5.98 27.39
N PHE A 313 -5.28 -6.16 26.75
CA PHE A 313 -4.12 -6.85 27.30
C PHE A 313 -3.67 -6.26 28.64
N ARG A 314 -3.50 -4.93 28.72
CA ARG A 314 -3.09 -4.21 29.95
C ARG A 314 -4.09 -4.43 31.08
N ILE A 315 -5.40 -4.37 30.79
CA ILE A 315 -6.47 -4.65 31.78
C ILE A 315 -6.38 -6.10 32.29
N LEU A 316 -6.16 -7.07 31.40
CA LEU A 316 -6.04 -8.47 31.77
C LEU A 316 -4.79 -8.75 32.59
N LYS A 317 -3.63 -8.19 32.22
CA LYS A 317 -2.40 -8.28 33.00
C LYS A 317 -2.55 -7.66 34.40
N GLN A 318 -3.25 -6.54 34.51
CA GLN A 318 -3.53 -5.93 35.81
C GLN A 318 -4.41 -6.85 36.69
N ARG A 319 -5.39 -7.52 36.10
CA ARG A 319 -6.30 -8.44 36.81
C ARG A 319 -5.67 -9.80 37.11
N PHE A 320 -4.78 -10.27 36.24
CA PHE A 320 -4.11 -11.57 36.30
C PHE A 320 -2.61 -11.41 36.06
N PRO A 321 -1.83 -10.93 37.06
CA PRO A 321 -0.41 -10.63 36.88
C PRO A 321 0.45 -11.83 36.46
N GLU A 322 0.09 -13.01 36.96
CA GLU A 322 0.78 -14.29 36.68
C GLU A 322 0.44 -14.88 35.31
N ALA A 323 -0.55 -14.31 34.59
CA ALA A 323 -0.94 -14.82 33.29
C ALA A 323 0.19 -14.60 32.27
N LYS A 324 0.68 -15.69 31.65
CA LYS A 324 1.64 -15.65 30.53
C LYS A 324 0.94 -15.26 29.23
N LEU A 325 0.56 -13.99 29.18
CA LEU A 325 -0.16 -13.38 28.06
C LEU A 325 0.79 -12.50 27.24
N SER A 326 0.59 -12.48 25.92
CA SER A 326 1.28 -11.61 24.96
C SER A 326 0.31 -11.12 23.87
N VAL A 327 0.75 -10.18 23.05
CA VAL A 327 0.09 -9.85 21.77
C VAL A 327 1.06 -10.22 20.65
N PHE A 328 0.59 -10.91 19.62
CA PHE A 328 1.40 -11.33 18.48
C PHE A 328 0.76 -10.81 17.19
N VAL A 329 1.51 -10.00 16.45
CA VAL A 329 1.09 -9.41 15.17
C VAL A 329 1.84 -10.15 14.07
N THR A 330 1.13 -10.97 13.28
CA THR A 330 1.80 -11.78 12.25
C THR A 330 2.34 -10.90 11.11
N ASN A 331 3.25 -11.46 10.32
CA ASN A 331 3.69 -10.81 9.08
C ASN A 331 2.51 -10.54 8.13
N SER A 332 1.46 -11.38 8.13
CA SER A 332 0.24 -11.14 7.36
C SER A 332 -0.48 -9.86 7.78
N ALA A 333 -0.47 -9.53 9.08
CA ALA A 333 -1.07 -8.31 9.61
C ALA A 333 -0.31 -7.04 9.18
N THR A 334 1.01 -7.14 9.13
CA THR A 334 1.86 -6.03 8.66
C THR A 334 1.92 -5.93 7.13
N ALA A 335 1.63 -7.03 6.43
CA ALA A 335 1.71 -7.09 4.97
C ALA A 335 0.73 -6.07 4.37
N GLY A 336 1.23 -5.22 3.46
CA GLY A 336 0.39 -4.19 2.84
C GLY A 336 0.49 -2.81 3.48
N CYS A 337 0.87 -2.69 4.75
CA CYS A 337 0.92 -1.39 5.42
C CYS A 337 2.30 -0.97 5.91
N MET A 338 3.10 -1.83 6.55
CA MET A 338 4.44 -1.46 7.02
C MET A 338 5.32 -2.71 7.20
N SER A 339 6.63 -2.52 7.34
CA SER A 339 7.50 -3.64 7.68
C SER A 339 7.39 -4.01 9.18
N PRO A 340 7.63 -5.28 9.57
CA PRO A 340 7.70 -5.68 10.97
C PRO A 340 8.72 -4.87 11.79
N GLU A 341 9.83 -4.44 11.19
CA GLU A 341 10.83 -3.57 11.82
C GLU A 341 10.25 -2.21 12.18
N MET A 342 9.48 -1.61 11.26
CA MET A 342 8.82 -0.32 11.48
C MET A 342 7.80 -0.40 12.63
N LEU A 343 7.06 -1.51 12.72
CA LEU A 343 6.13 -1.73 13.82
C LEU A 343 6.88 -1.80 15.16
N VAL A 344 7.96 -2.58 15.23
CA VAL A 344 8.80 -2.66 16.44
C VAL A 344 9.36 -1.30 16.83
N GLU A 345 9.86 -0.51 15.87
CA GLU A 345 10.39 0.82 16.14
C GLU A 345 9.30 1.76 16.68
N SER A 346 8.12 1.77 16.06
CA SER A 346 6.96 2.55 16.49
C SER A 346 6.52 2.21 17.91
N LEU A 347 6.41 0.92 18.24
CA LEU A 347 6.03 0.45 19.58
C LEU A 347 7.09 0.83 20.63
N LYS A 348 8.38 0.73 20.29
CA LYS A 348 9.48 1.15 21.18
C LYS A 348 9.45 2.65 21.48
N GLN A 349 9.14 3.49 20.49
CA GLN A 349 8.96 4.93 20.68
C GLN A 349 7.80 5.26 21.64
N GLN A 350 6.80 4.37 21.72
CA GLN A 350 5.69 4.45 22.68
C GLN A 350 5.98 3.78 24.03
N GLY A 351 7.21 3.31 24.27
CA GLY A 351 7.59 2.63 25.50
C GLY A 351 7.05 1.20 25.63
N THR A 352 6.66 0.58 24.52
CA THR A 352 6.16 -0.80 24.48
C THR A 352 7.27 -1.77 24.02
N THR A 353 7.47 -2.86 24.78
CA THR A 353 8.47 -3.88 24.46
C THR A 353 7.96 -4.79 23.35
N ALA A 354 8.65 -4.79 22.21
CA ALA A 354 8.34 -5.65 21.08
C ALA A 354 9.61 -6.18 20.40
N LYS A 355 9.55 -7.40 19.88
CA LYS A 355 10.61 -8.04 19.08
C LYS A 355 9.99 -8.83 17.92
N GLN A 356 10.74 -8.95 16.83
CA GLN A 356 10.40 -9.89 15.78
C GLN A 356 10.82 -11.30 16.18
N GLU A 357 9.99 -12.28 15.86
CA GLU A 357 10.20 -13.67 16.22
C GLU A 357 9.38 -14.61 15.34
N SER A 358 9.91 -15.81 15.10
CA SER A 358 9.15 -16.94 14.58
C SER A 358 8.68 -17.79 15.76
N ILE A 359 7.36 -17.92 15.93
CA ILE A 359 6.76 -18.65 17.06
C ILE A 359 5.86 -19.79 16.57
N GLU A 360 5.74 -20.84 17.38
CA GLU A 360 4.74 -21.87 17.16
C GLU A 360 3.40 -21.38 17.71
N VAL A 361 2.39 -21.28 16.87
CA VAL A 361 1.00 -21.05 17.28
C VAL A 361 0.24 -22.36 17.16
N ASN A 362 -0.43 -22.77 18.24
CA ASN A 362 -1.30 -23.94 18.25
C ASN A 362 -2.75 -23.49 18.00
N VAL A 363 -3.15 -23.45 16.73
CA VAL A 363 -4.48 -23.00 16.31
C VAL A 363 -5.54 -23.96 16.84
N VAL A 364 -6.42 -23.48 17.71
CA VAL A 364 -7.48 -24.29 18.31
C VAL A 364 -8.50 -24.72 17.24
N GLU A 365 -8.93 -25.98 17.30
CA GLU A 365 -9.95 -26.54 16.43
C GLU A 365 -11.28 -25.79 16.59
N SER A 366 -11.88 -25.37 15.47
CA SER A 366 -13.15 -24.64 15.45
C SER A 366 -14.34 -25.60 15.62
N PRO A 367 -15.18 -25.45 16.67
CA PRO A 367 -16.42 -26.21 16.81
C PRO A 367 -17.41 -26.03 15.65
N ALA A 368 -17.34 -24.88 14.97
CA ALA A 368 -18.22 -24.52 13.84
C ALA A 368 -17.60 -24.86 12.46
N GLY A 369 -16.39 -25.44 12.43
CA GLY A 369 -15.64 -25.71 11.21
C GLY A 369 -14.68 -24.59 10.80
N ASP A 370 -13.71 -24.94 9.95
CA ASP A 370 -12.60 -24.08 9.48
C ASP A 370 -12.74 -23.72 8.00
N HIS A 371 -13.86 -23.09 7.64
CA HIS A 371 -14.11 -22.69 6.26
C HIS A 371 -13.47 -21.32 5.96
N TYR A 372 -12.54 -21.30 5.00
CA TYR A 372 -11.99 -20.11 4.33
C TYR A 372 -11.41 -18.99 5.21
N ILE A 373 -10.95 -19.30 6.43
CA ILE A 373 -10.20 -18.35 7.26
C ILE A 373 -8.72 -18.43 6.86
N GLU A 374 -8.07 -17.31 6.58
CA GLU A 374 -6.61 -17.27 6.46
C GLU A 374 -5.97 -17.06 7.84
N PHE A 375 -4.83 -17.71 8.09
CA PHE A 375 -4.04 -17.54 9.31
C PHE A 375 -2.57 -17.69 8.96
N GLY A 376 -1.73 -16.70 9.25
CA GLY A 376 -0.29 -16.75 8.98
C GLY A 376 0.03 -16.98 7.49
N GLY A 377 -0.75 -16.38 6.59
CA GLY A 377 -0.52 -16.42 5.14
C GLY A 377 -0.96 -17.69 4.41
N ALA A 378 -1.68 -18.60 5.06
CA ALA A 378 -2.28 -19.78 4.43
C ALA A 378 -3.68 -20.05 4.99
N ALA A 379 -4.43 -20.94 4.34
CA ALA A 379 -5.72 -21.42 4.88
C ALA A 379 -5.55 -21.92 6.32
N ARG A 380 -6.51 -21.59 7.19
CA ARG A 380 -6.55 -21.99 8.58
C ARG A 380 -6.76 -23.50 8.65
N ALA A 381 -5.89 -24.16 9.39
CA ALA A 381 -6.05 -25.53 9.81
C ALA A 381 -5.70 -25.60 11.30
N ALA A 382 -6.45 -26.40 12.06
CA ALA A 382 -6.17 -26.65 13.46
C ALA A 382 -4.79 -27.29 13.67
N GLY A 383 -4.18 -27.00 14.81
CA GLY A 383 -2.90 -27.55 15.22
C GLY A 383 -1.73 -26.57 15.16
N LYS A 384 -0.54 -27.13 15.36
CA LYS A 384 0.71 -26.38 15.50
C LYS A 384 1.22 -25.90 14.16
N ARG A 385 1.61 -24.63 14.09
CA ARG A 385 2.24 -24.03 12.92
C ARG A 385 3.24 -22.96 13.32
N GLN A 386 4.32 -22.87 12.55
CA GLN A 386 5.27 -21.77 12.70
C GLN A 386 4.74 -20.53 11.99
N VAL A 387 4.81 -19.39 12.67
CA VAL A 387 4.34 -18.11 12.16
C VAL A 387 5.35 -17.02 12.52
N ASP A 388 5.74 -16.25 11.52
CA ASP A 388 6.63 -15.11 11.67
C ASP A 388 5.83 -13.85 11.98
N GLY A 389 6.35 -13.00 12.86
CA GLY A 389 5.70 -11.74 13.22
C GLY A 389 6.42 -10.96 14.30
N VAL A 390 5.68 -10.04 14.93
CA VAL A 390 6.12 -9.20 16.05
C VAL A 390 5.39 -9.63 17.31
N ILE A 391 6.14 -10.06 18.32
CA ILE A 391 5.61 -10.34 19.65
C ILE A 391 5.79 -9.14 20.57
N ILE A 392 4.72 -8.83 21.29
CA ILE A 392 4.60 -7.72 22.25
C ILE A 392 4.32 -8.34 23.62
N SER A 393 5.13 -7.97 24.61
CA SER A 393 5.20 -8.62 25.93
C SER A 393 5.01 -7.66 27.08
#